data_AF-A0AA51HBG0-F1
#
_entry.id   AF-A0AA51HBG0-F1
#
_cell.length_a   1.000
_cell.length_b   1.000
_cell.length_c   1.000
_cell.angle_alpha   90.00
_cell.angle_beta   90.00
_cell.angle_gamma   90.00
#
_symmetry.space_group_name_H-M   'P 1'
#
loop_
_entity.id
_entity.type
_entity.pdbx_description
1 polymer ?
#
loop_
_entity_poly.entity_id
_entity_poly.type
_entity_poly.pdbx_seq_one_letter_code
_entity_poly.pdbx_strand_id
1 'polypeptide(L)'
;MEENKINIKDILYQLEKNPIETQLKELTLRTYQLQKQVQIQFQNQIKDSLNSFSENIAMIPKYVIKNLLINIDKINVDFEKLSERQKQLAIKMIKNGWYFSFELPLDSYKLLKLNNRQFNSVLVEFYERYEENMINRIIEQYPHRKKILFKAYKAHKKKEYELSIPVMLAQSDGISLELFNKKLFSKDNKGKLVTEGQEEIFFEENDPVDICFYIQLATIGQLNENYNPPTYKNCKKFNRHTVLHGKDINYAKKINSIKCLVMLNFLAEIKECYYEDKN
;
A
#
# COMPACT_ATOMS: atom_id res chain seq x y z
N MET A 1 24.77 2.62 35.90
CA MET A 1 25.45 1.39 36.34
C MET A 1 24.40 0.58 37.06
N GLU A 2 23.97 -0.61 36.68
CA GLU A 2 24.42 -1.57 35.67
C GLU A 2 23.16 -2.26 35.14
N GLU A 3 23.23 -2.69 33.88
CA GLU A 3 22.24 -3.52 33.23
C GLU A 3 22.00 -4.80 34.03
N ASN A 4 20.74 -5.13 34.33
CA ASN A 4 20.34 -6.48 34.71
C ASN A 4 20.60 -7.43 33.54
N LYS A 5 21.85 -7.87 33.39
CA LYS A 5 22.24 -8.97 32.52
C LYS A 5 21.84 -10.26 33.22
N ILE A 6 20.71 -10.81 32.80
CA ILE A 6 20.30 -12.15 33.16
C ILE A 6 21.31 -13.12 32.53
N ASN A 7 22.14 -13.74 33.37
CA ASN A 7 23.15 -14.71 32.95
C ASN A 7 22.45 -16.03 32.57
N ILE A 8 22.43 -16.34 31.27
CA ILE A 8 21.83 -17.55 30.70
C ILE A 8 22.39 -18.82 31.36
N LYS A 9 23.64 -18.82 31.85
CA LYS A 9 24.22 -19.98 32.55
C LYS A 9 23.56 -20.27 33.90
N ASP A 10 23.11 -19.24 34.62
CA ASP A 10 22.49 -19.41 35.95
C ASP A 10 21.03 -19.90 35.83
N ILE A 11 20.34 -19.52 34.75
CA ILE A 11 19.05 -20.08 34.36
C ILE A 11 19.20 -21.54 33.92
N LEU A 12 20.24 -21.86 33.15
CA LEU A 12 20.50 -23.23 32.69
C LEU A 12 20.83 -24.20 33.84
N TYR A 13 21.56 -23.74 34.85
CA TYR A 13 21.93 -24.53 36.04
C TYR A 13 20.73 -24.88 36.94
N GLN A 14 19.75 -23.98 37.06
CA GLN A 14 18.53 -24.21 37.86
C GLN A 14 17.51 -25.14 37.15
N LEU A 15 17.59 -25.25 35.81
CA LEU A 15 16.64 -26.00 34.96
C LEU A 15 17.17 -27.39 34.52
N GLU A 16 18.27 -27.88 35.09
CA GLU A 16 18.88 -29.19 34.77
C GLU A 16 18.18 -30.39 35.44
N LYS A 17 17.13 -30.16 36.25
CA LYS A 17 16.49 -31.22 37.05
C LYS A 17 15.11 -31.68 36.60
N ASN A 18 14.58 -31.20 35.46
CA ASN A 18 13.24 -31.58 35.01
C ASN A 18 13.23 -32.14 33.56
N PRO A 19 12.93 -33.45 33.34
CA PRO A 19 12.93 -34.06 32.01
C PRO A 19 11.92 -33.42 31.03
N ILE A 20 10.87 -32.76 31.53
CA ILE A 20 9.90 -32.02 30.71
C ILE A 20 10.55 -30.75 30.11
N GLU A 21 11.41 -30.06 30.85
CA GLU A 21 12.09 -28.85 30.37
C GLU A 21 13.16 -29.17 29.32
N THR A 22 13.82 -30.32 29.43
CA THR A 22 14.76 -30.82 28.41
C THR A 22 14.04 -31.11 27.09
N GLN A 23 12.86 -31.74 27.14
CA GLN A 23 12.02 -31.98 25.96
C GLN A 23 11.50 -30.67 25.35
N LEU A 24 11.12 -29.68 26.18
CA LEU A 24 10.71 -28.36 25.71
C LEU A 24 11.86 -27.61 25.02
N LYS A 25 13.09 -27.72 25.54
CA LYS A 25 14.30 -27.15 24.92
C LYS A 25 14.59 -27.77 23.56
N GLU A 26 14.49 -29.10 23.44
CA GLU A 26 14.68 -29.80 22.17
C GLU A 26 13.62 -29.42 21.13
N LEU A 27 12.35 -29.32 21.54
CA LEU A 27 11.26 -28.87 20.68
C LEU A 27 11.45 -27.43 20.22
N THR A 28 11.87 -26.54 21.12
CA THR A 28 12.14 -25.12 20.80
C THR A 28 13.29 -24.99 19.81
N LEU A 29 14.38 -25.73 20.04
CA LEU A 29 15.54 -25.76 19.15
C LEU A 29 15.18 -26.32 17.76
N ARG A 30 14.36 -27.37 17.72
CA ARG A 30 13.89 -27.98 16.47
C ARG A 30 12.96 -27.03 15.69
N THR A 31 12.11 -26.30 16.39
CA THR A 31 11.21 -25.29 15.80
C THR A 31 12.03 -24.15 15.19
N TYR A 32 13.04 -23.66 15.90
CA TYR A 32 13.97 -22.65 15.41
C TYR A 32 14.78 -23.13 14.17
N GLN A 33 15.23 -24.38 14.18
CA GLN A 33 15.93 -24.98 13.03
C GLN A 33 15.02 -25.09 11.80
N LEU A 34 13.75 -25.47 11.99
CA LEU A 34 12.75 -25.54 10.92
C LEU A 34 12.44 -24.15 10.35
N GLN A 35 12.25 -23.15 11.20
CA GLN A 35 12.07 -21.75 10.76
C GLN A 35 13.25 -21.27 9.91
N LYS A 36 14.48 -21.58 10.34
CA LYS A 36 15.69 -21.23 9.59
C LYS A 36 15.78 -21.96 8.26
N GLN A 37 15.35 -23.22 8.18
CA GLN A 37 15.33 -23.99 6.93
C GLN A 37 14.29 -23.44 5.94
N VAL A 38 13.08 -23.12 6.42
CA VAL A 38 12.03 -22.49 5.59
C VAL A 38 12.50 -21.13 5.08
N GLN A 39 13.17 -20.33 5.91
CA GLN A 39 13.75 -19.06 5.50
C GLN A 39 14.81 -19.22 4.40
N ILE A 40 15.71 -20.21 4.53
CA ILE A 40 16.72 -20.52 3.51
C ILE A 40 16.07 -20.98 2.21
N GLN A 41 15.04 -21.82 2.28
CA GLN A 41 14.31 -22.29 1.09
C GLN A 41 13.62 -21.14 0.37
N PHE A 42 12.97 -20.25 1.11
CA PHE A 42 12.31 -19.06 0.55
C PHE A 42 13.33 -18.10 -0.08
N GLN A 43 14.48 -17.87 0.57
CA GLN A 43 15.57 -17.07 -0.01
C GLN A 43 16.09 -17.67 -1.32
N ASN A 44 16.23 -18.99 -1.39
CA ASN A 44 16.66 -19.67 -2.61
C ASN A 44 15.59 -19.55 -3.72
N GLN A 45 14.31 -19.71 -3.39
CA GLN A 45 13.23 -19.53 -4.37
C GLN A 45 13.20 -18.10 -4.93
N ILE A 46 13.36 -17.08 -4.10
CA ILE A 46 13.46 -15.68 -4.56
C ILE A 46 14.67 -15.50 -5.48
N LYS A 47 15.82 -16.07 -5.11
CA LYS A 47 17.05 -16.00 -5.91
C LYS A 47 16.85 -16.65 -7.28
N ASP A 48 16.20 -17.80 -7.33
CA ASP A 48 15.92 -18.53 -8.57
C ASP A 48 14.92 -17.77 -9.44
N SER A 49 13.85 -17.22 -8.87
CA SER A 49 12.89 -16.37 -9.59
C SER A 49 13.52 -15.09 -10.15
N LEU A 50 14.44 -14.45 -9.40
CA LEU A 50 15.17 -13.28 -9.88
C LEU A 50 16.18 -13.62 -10.97
N ASN A 51 16.83 -14.79 -10.88
CA ASN A 51 17.72 -15.27 -11.93
C ASN A 51 16.93 -15.55 -13.21
N SER A 52 15.78 -16.24 -13.13
CA SER A 52 14.92 -16.46 -14.30
C SER A 52 14.38 -15.15 -14.87
N PHE A 53 14.12 -14.15 -14.02
CA PHE A 53 13.72 -12.82 -14.46
C PHE A 53 14.86 -12.08 -15.19
N SER A 54 16.10 -12.25 -14.72
CA SER A 54 17.29 -11.65 -15.33
C SER A 54 17.60 -12.18 -16.74
N GLU A 55 17.26 -13.44 -17.01
CA GLU A 55 17.45 -14.05 -18.32
C GLU A 55 16.39 -13.59 -19.33
N ASN A 56 15.20 -13.19 -18.86
CA ASN A 56 14.06 -12.82 -19.70
C ASN A 56 13.99 -11.32 -20.05
N ILE A 57 14.80 -10.45 -19.44
CA ILE A 57 14.78 -9.00 -19.71
C ILE A 57 16.16 -8.51 -20.15
N ALA A 58 16.37 -8.43 -21.47
CA ALA A 58 17.58 -7.91 -22.10
C ALA A 58 17.86 -6.41 -21.84
N MET A 59 17.05 -5.73 -21.03
CA MET A 59 17.03 -4.27 -20.89
C MET A 59 17.31 -3.73 -19.48
N ILE A 60 17.55 -4.59 -18.47
CA ILE A 60 18.01 -4.13 -17.16
C ILE A 60 19.54 -4.17 -17.12
N PRO A 61 20.23 -3.05 -16.83
CA PRO A 61 21.68 -3.07 -16.72
C PRO A 61 22.17 -4.08 -15.68
N LYS A 62 23.06 -5.00 -16.06
CA LYS A 62 23.60 -6.09 -15.23
C LYS A 62 24.07 -5.67 -13.83
N TYR A 63 24.44 -4.40 -13.63
CA TYR A 63 24.85 -3.86 -12.33
C TYR A 63 23.69 -3.71 -11.33
N VAL A 64 22.45 -3.46 -11.79
CA VAL A 64 21.26 -3.36 -10.93
C VAL A 64 20.92 -4.73 -10.36
N ILE A 65 20.93 -5.76 -11.21
CA ILE A 65 20.71 -7.15 -10.85
C ILE A 65 21.83 -7.64 -9.90
N LYS A 66 23.10 -7.31 -10.21
CA LYS A 66 24.24 -7.65 -9.35
C LYS A 66 24.15 -7.00 -7.96
N ASN A 67 23.70 -5.76 -7.86
CA ASN A 67 23.51 -5.08 -6.57
C ASN A 67 22.30 -5.63 -5.79
N LEU A 68 21.22 -6.05 -6.47
CA LEU A 68 20.09 -6.75 -5.83
C LEU A 68 20.52 -8.11 -5.25
N LEU A 69 21.23 -8.92 -6.06
CA LEU A 69 21.72 -10.24 -5.66
C LEU A 69 22.73 -10.18 -4.49
N ILE A 70 23.66 -9.22 -4.50
CA ILE A 70 24.66 -9.03 -3.42
C ILE A 70 24.02 -8.61 -2.08
N ASN A 71 22.86 -7.94 -2.14
CA ASN A 71 22.16 -7.50 -0.94
C ASN A 71 21.26 -8.59 -0.34
N ILE A 72 20.72 -9.51 -1.14
CA ILE A 72 19.86 -10.61 -0.64
C ILE A 72 20.58 -11.48 0.40
N ASP A 73 21.86 -11.81 0.17
CA ASP A 73 22.68 -12.59 1.12
C ASP A 73 22.95 -11.86 2.45
N LYS A 74 22.66 -10.55 2.54
CA LYS A 74 22.89 -9.70 3.73
C LYS A 74 21.61 -9.22 4.40
N ILE A 75 20.44 -9.41 3.77
CA ILE A 75 19.18 -8.91 4.33
C ILE A 75 18.57 -10.01 5.20
N ASN A 76 18.78 -9.91 6.51
CA ASN A 76 17.91 -10.56 7.47
C ASN A 76 16.60 -9.75 7.52
N VAL A 77 15.68 -10.00 6.58
CA VAL A 77 14.37 -9.33 6.55
C VAL A 77 13.57 -9.87 7.72
N ASP A 78 13.32 -9.03 8.71
CA ASP A 78 12.27 -9.26 9.70
C ASP A 78 10.92 -8.92 9.04
N PHE A 79 10.25 -9.95 8.51
CA PHE A 79 8.99 -9.81 7.77
C PHE A 79 7.85 -9.29 8.63
N GLU A 80 7.81 -9.63 9.92
CA GLU A 80 6.81 -9.10 10.86
C GLU A 80 7.00 -7.59 11.02
N LYS A 81 8.24 -7.15 11.22
CA LYS A 81 8.56 -5.72 11.33
C LYS A 81 8.38 -4.95 10.03
N LEU A 82 8.59 -5.60 8.88
CA LEU A 82 8.31 -5.01 7.57
C LEU A 82 6.81 -4.77 7.39
N SER A 83 6.01 -5.81 7.65
CA SER A 83 4.55 -5.78 7.56
C SER A 83 3.95 -4.72 8.50
N GLU A 84 4.43 -4.62 9.74
CA GLU A 84 3.97 -3.59 10.68
C GLU A 84 4.31 -2.16 10.20
N ARG A 85 5.47 -1.94 9.57
CA ARG A 85 5.81 -0.63 8.99
C ARG A 85 4.92 -0.28 7.80
N GLN A 86 4.62 -1.24 6.94
CA GLN A 86 3.71 -1.08 5.82
C GLN A 86 2.30 -0.77 6.29
N LYS A 87 1.84 -1.49 7.32
CA LYS A 87 0.59 -1.23 8.02
C LYS A 87 0.49 0.23 8.46
N GLN A 88 1.50 0.70 9.20
CA GLN A 88 1.57 2.08 9.68
C GLN A 88 1.62 3.09 8.53
N LEU A 89 2.36 2.79 7.46
CA LEU A 89 2.45 3.66 6.30
C LEU A 89 1.11 3.76 5.58
N ALA A 90 0.44 2.64 5.32
CA ALA A 90 -0.86 2.57 4.69
C ALA A 90 -1.91 3.38 5.46
N ILE A 91 -1.94 3.26 6.80
CA ILE A 91 -2.78 4.09 7.68
C ILE A 91 -2.43 5.58 7.53
N LYS A 92 -1.15 5.94 7.56
CA LYS A 92 -0.73 7.34 7.43
C LYS A 92 -1.11 7.93 6.07
N MET A 93 -0.95 7.15 4.99
CA MET A 93 -1.34 7.52 3.63
C MET A 93 -2.83 7.83 3.56
N ILE A 94 -3.69 6.89 3.95
CA ILE A 94 -5.14 7.04 3.79
C ILE A 94 -5.70 8.17 4.67
N LYS A 95 -5.15 8.36 5.88
CA LYS A 95 -5.49 9.51 6.76
C LYS A 95 -5.07 10.86 6.19
N ASN A 96 -4.07 10.89 5.30
CA ASN A 96 -3.66 12.07 4.55
C ASN A 96 -4.24 12.12 3.13
N GLY A 97 -5.20 11.25 2.79
CA GLY A 97 -5.88 11.24 1.49
C GLY A 97 -5.05 10.66 0.34
N TRP A 98 -4.01 9.90 0.65
CA TRP A 98 -3.20 9.16 -0.32
C TRP A 98 -3.59 7.68 -0.33
N TYR A 99 -3.44 7.06 -1.49
CA TYR A 99 -3.52 5.62 -1.66
C TYR A 99 -2.14 5.05 -1.96
N PHE A 100 -1.95 3.78 -1.65
CA PHE A 100 -0.76 3.00 -1.84
C PHE A 100 -0.56 2.81 -3.34
N SER A 101 0.70 2.73 -3.75
CA SER A 101 1.00 2.20 -5.06
C SER A 101 2.32 1.47 -5.10
N PHE A 102 2.47 0.57 -6.06
CA PHE A 102 3.68 -0.24 -6.21
C PHE A 102 4.91 0.59 -6.56
N GLU A 103 4.72 1.76 -7.16
CA GLU A 103 5.84 2.66 -7.46
C GLU A 103 6.47 3.22 -6.19
N LEU A 104 5.71 3.32 -5.09
CA LEU A 104 6.19 3.98 -3.89
C LEU A 104 7.42 3.25 -3.34
N PRO A 105 8.59 3.91 -3.21
CA PRO A 105 9.79 3.27 -2.71
C PRO A 105 9.55 2.78 -1.28
N LEU A 106 9.89 1.51 -1.04
CA LEU A 106 9.65 0.77 0.21
C LEU A 106 10.38 1.30 1.45
N ASP A 107 11.05 2.48 1.40
CA ASP A 107 11.62 3.12 2.59
C ASP A 107 10.52 3.78 3.45
N SER A 108 9.58 2.94 3.87
CA SER A 108 8.46 3.24 4.76
C SER A 108 8.94 3.89 6.04
N TYR A 109 10.12 3.50 6.54
CA TYR A 109 10.71 4.07 7.75
C TYR A 109 10.96 5.58 7.64
N LYS A 110 11.57 6.06 6.54
CA LYS A 110 11.76 7.50 6.34
C LYS A 110 10.43 8.24 6.20
N LEU A 111 9.51 7.70 5.40
CA LEU A 111 8.20 8.31 5.18
C LEU A 111 7.37 8.42 6.48
N LEU A 112 7.46 7.42 7.35
CA LEU A 112 6.78 7.40 8.64
C LEU A 112 7.25 8.53 9.59
N LYS A 113 8.53 8.91 9.53
CA LYS A 113 9.09 9.99 10.37
C LYS A 113 8.73 11.41 9.94
N LEU A 114 8.30 11.60 8.69
CA LEU A 114 7.97 12.94 8.18
C LEU A 114 6.71 13.49 8.86
N ASN A 115 6.66 14.80 9.13
CA ASN A 115 5.38 15.43 9.51
C ASN A 115 4.43 15.48 8.30
N ASN A 116 3.14 15.74 8.52
CA ASN A 116 2.13 15.71 7.44
C ASN A 116 2.46 16.65 6.27
N ARG A 117 3.07 17.81 6.52
CA ARG A 117 3.44 18.76 5.47
C ARG A 117 4.56 18.19 4.59
N GLN A 118 5.63 17.71 5.22
CA GLN A 118 6.77 17.07 4.53
C GLN A 118 6.33 15.82 3.78
N PHE A 119 5.52 14.97 4.43
CA PHE A 119 4.97 13.75 3.84
C PHE A 119 4.19 14.04 2.56
N ASN A 120 3.25 14.99 2.62
CA ASN A 120 2.50 15.43 1.44
C ASN A 120 3.42 15.99 0.33
N SER A 121 4.42 16.79 0.70
CA SER A 121 5.35 17.37 -0.28
C SER A 121 6.17 16.31 -1.01
N VAL A 122 6.72 15.33 -0.27
CA VAL A 122 7.52 14.24 -0.84
C VAL A 122 6.67 13.36 -1.75
N LEU A 123 5.44 13.02 -1.35
CA LEU A 123 4.54 12.23 -2.19
C LEU A 123 4.09 12.97 -3.45
N VAL A 124 3.82 14.27 -3.36
CA VAL A 124 3.54 15.11 -4.52
C VAL A 124 4.71 15.07 -5.51
N GLU A 125 5.92 15.36 -5.04
CA GLU A 125 7.11 15.36 -5.89
C GLU A 125 7.39 13.98 -6.51
N PHE A 126 7.17 12.92 -5.73
CA PHE A 126 7.28 11.56 -6.19
C PHE A 126 6.28 11.28 -7.32
N TYR A 127 4.98 11.34 -7.03
CA TYR A 127 3.92 10.93 -7.96
C TYR A 127 3.83 11.82 -9.21
N GLU A 128 4.27 13.07 -9.14
CA GLU A 128 4.39 13.91 -10.34
C GLU A 128 5.36 13.33 -11.37
N ARG A 129 6.44 12.66 -10.93
CA ARG A 129 7.37 12.00 -11.86
C ARG A 129 6.81 10.71 -12.46
N TYR A 130 5.79 10.12 -11.85
CA TYR A 130 5.19 8.85 -12.26
C TYR A 130 3.79 9.01 -12.86
N GLU A 131 3.33 10.24 -13.08
CA GLU A 131 1.95 10.50 -13.53
C GLU A 131 1.61 9.85 -14.88
N GLU A 132 2.59 9.80 -15.79
CA GLU A 132 2.44 9.17 -17.11
C GLU A 132 2.31 7.64 -16.99
N ASN A 133 3.09 7.02 -16.12
CA ASN A 133 2.99 5.58 -15.84
C ASN A 133 1.62 5.24 -15.24
N MET A 134 1.18 6.02 -14.23
CA MET A 134 -0.11 5.83 -13.59
C MET A 134 -1.26 5.92 -14.61
N ILE A 135 -1.31 6.96 -15.45
CA ILE A 135 -2.40 7.10 -16.41
C ILE A 135 -2.39 6.00 -17.48
N ASN A 136 -1.21 5.55 -17.91
CA ASN A 136 -1.10 4.46 -18.87
C ASN A 136 -1.66 3.16 -18.28
N ARG A 137 -1.27 2.79 -17.05
CA ARG A 137 -1.84 1.64 -16.34
C ARG A 137 -3.35 1.76 -16.20
N ILE A 138 -3.85 2.91 -15.72
CA ILE A 138 -5.28 3.15 -15.55
C ILE A 138 -6.05 2.94 -16.87
N ILE A 139 -5.50 3.40 -18.00
CA ILE A 139 -6.16 3.27 -19.31
C ILE A 139 -6.09 1.83 -19.84
N GLU A 140 -4.98 1.14 -19.61
CA GLU A 140 -4.79 -0.26 -19.98
C GLU A 140 -5.78 -1.17 -19.22
N GLN A 141 -5.95 -0.93 -17.92
CA GLN A 141 -6.87 -1.69 -17.08
C GLN A 141 -8.36 -1.35 -17.34
N TYR A 142 -8.67 -0.15 -17.83
CA TYR A 142 -10.04 0.31 -18.10
C TYR A 142 -10.19 0.94 -19.50
N PRO A 143 -10.00 0.17 -20.59
CA PRO A 143 -9.96 0.70 -21.94
C PRO A 143 -11.31 1.33 -22.35
N HIS A 144 -12.43 0.79 -21.87
CA HIS A 144 -13.76 1.32 -22.12
C HIS A 144 -14.01 2.69 -21.45
N ARG A 145 -13.23 3.06 -20.42
CA ARG A 145 -13.26 4.38 -19.75
C ARG A 145 -12.19 5.35 -20.26
N LYS A 146 -11.29 4.90 -21.15
CA LYS A 146 -10.14 5.66 -21.68
C LYS A 146 -10.49 7.09 -22.07
N LYS A 147 -11.57 7.29 -22.81
CA LYS A 147 -11.97 8.63 -23.31
C LYS A 147 -12.21 9.62 -22.17
N ILE A 148 -12.83 9.20 -21.07
CA ILE A 148 -13.14 10.06 -19.92
C ILE A 148 -11.88 10.26 -19.08
N LEU A 149 -11.18 9.17 -18.74
CA LEU A 149 -9.98 9.19 -17.90
C LEU A 149 -8.86 10.02 -18.54
N PHE A 150 -8.63 9.85 -19.84
CA PHE A 150 -7.61 10.62 -20.56
C PHE A 150 -7.95 12.10 -20.67
N LYS A 151 -9.23 12.47 -20.77
CA LYS A 151 -9.65 13.88 -20.71
C LYS A 151 -9.43 14.48 -19.32
N ALA A 152 -9.75 13.74 -18.27
CA ALA A 152 -9.48 14.17 -16.89
C ALA A 152 -7.98 14.36 -16.64
N TYR A 153 -7.14 13.46 -17.14
CA TYR A 153 -5.68 13.59 -17.09
C TYR A 153 -5.17 14.79 -17.90
N LYS A 154 -5.70 15.03 -19.10
CA LYS A 154 -5.35 16.24 -19.87
C LYS A 154 -5.70 17.52 -19.11
N ALA A 155 -6.86 17.57 -18.45
CA ALA A 155 -7.23 18.69 -17.59
C ALA A 155 -6.24 18.84 -16.41
N HIS A 156 -5.83 17.73 -15.77
CA HIS A 156 -4.79 17.74 -14.74
C HIS A 156 -3.49 18.38 -15.25
N LYS A 157 -2.98 17.95 -16.41
CA LYS A 157 -1.74 18.49 -17.02
C LYS A 157 -1.85 19.97 -17.38
N LYS A 158 -3.05 20.43 -17.75
CA LYS A 158 -3.36 21.86 -17.99
C LYS A 158 -3.62 22.67 -16.73
N LYS A 159 -3.55 22.04 -15.54
CA LYS A 159 -3.88 22.64 -14.24
C LYS A 159 -5.36 23.05 -14.10
N GLU A 160 -6.23 22.48 -14.93
CA GLU A 160 -7.69 22.62 -14.85
C GLU A 160 -8.23 21.66 -13.77
N TYR A 161 -7.91 21.94 -12.51
CA TYR A 161 -8.19 21.05 -11.39
C TYR A 161 -9.67 20.94 -11.05
N GLU A 162 -10.43 22.00 -11.31
CA GLU A 162 -11.88 22.07 -11.21
C GLU A 162 -12.58 21.08 -12.15
N LEU A 163 -11.94 20.73 -13.26
CA LEU A 163 -12.45 19.76 -14.22
C LEU A 163 -11.91 18.35 -13.95
N SER A 164 -10.61 18.23 -13.67
CA SER A 164 -9.99 16.91 -13.47
C SER A 164 -10.46 16.23 -12.18
N ILE A 165 -10.51 16.94 -11.05
CA ILE A 165 -10.79 16.34 -9.74
C ILE A 165 -12.20 15.72 -9.68
N PRO A 166 -13.30 16.43 -10.01
CA PRO A 166 -14.64 15.85 -9.91
C PRO A 166 -14.82 14.65 -10.84
N VAL A 167 -14.23 14.70 -12.05
CA VAL A 167 -14.29 13.59 -13.00
C VAL A 167 -13.51 12.38 -12.47
N MET A 168 -12.29 12.56 -11.95
CA MET A 168 -11.51 11.46 -11.38
C MET A 168 -12.23 10.83 -10.17
N LEU A 169 -12.77 11.64 -9.25
CA LEU A 169 -13.56 11.14 -8.12
C LEU A 169 -14.76 10.30 -8.58
N ALA A 170 -15.51 10.79 -9.57
CA ALA A 170 -16.65 10.06 -10.12
C ALA A 170 -16.24 8.76 -10.83
N GLN A 171 -15.13 8.77 -11.58
CA GLN A 171 -14.60 7.57 -12.22
C GLN A 171 -14.09 6.55 -11.21
N SER A 172 -13.48 6.97 -10.09
CA SER A 172 -13.08 6.05 -9.02
C SER A 172 -14.25 5.30 -8.42
N ASP A 173 -15.40 5.94 -8.21
CA ASP A 173 -16.61 5.24 -7.76
C ASP A 173 -17.14 4.26 -8.80
N GLY A 174 -17.13 4.66 -10.08
CA GLY A 174 -17.57 3.80 -11.18
C GLY A 174 -16.68 2.57 -11.36
N ILE A 175 -15.37 2.73 -11.24
CA ILE A 175 -14.39 1.64 -11.29
C ILE A 175 -14.53 0.74 -10.06
N SER A 176 -14.68 1.31 -8.86
CA SER A 176 -14.91 0.51 -7.66
C SER A 176 -16.20 -0.31 -7.75
N LEU A 177 -17.26 0.26 -8.32
CA LEU A 177 -18.51 -0.47 -8.56
C LEU A 177 -18.30 -1.64 -9.51
N GLU A 178 -17.48 -1.46 -10.55
CA GLU A 178 -17.13 -2.53 -11.49
C GLU A 178 -16.28 -3.62 -10.84
N LEU A 179 -15.32 -3.26 -9.98
CA LEU A 179 -14.43 -4.20 -9.29
C LEU A 179 -15.11 -4.96 -8.16
N PHE A 180 -15.81 -4.25 -7.27
CA PHE A 180 -16.27 -4.80 -5.99
C PHE A 180 -17.80 -4.89 -5.89
N ASN A 181 -18.52 -4.57 -6.98
CA ASN A 181 -19.98 -4.39 -6.99
C ASN A 181 -20.50 -3.37 -5.93
N LYS A 182 -19.62 -2.51 -5.40
CA LYS A 182 -19.95 -1.42 -4.46
C LYS A 182 -19.07 -0.20 -4.73
N LYS A 183 -19.59 0.99 -4.40
CA LYS A 183 -18.80 2.24 -4.53
C LYS A 183 -17.65 2.24 -3.51
N LEU A 184 -16.53 2.86 -3.86
CA LEU A 184 -15.28 2.85 -3.07
C LEU A 184 -15.48 3.36 -1.64
N PHE A 185 -16.50 4.20 -1.47
CA PHE A 185 -16.78 4.90 -0.22
C PHE A 185 -18.11 4.50 0.42
N SER A 186 -18.77 3.47 -0.11
CA SER A 186 -19.98 2.92 0.51
C SER A 186 -19.61 2.23 1.81
N LYS A 187 -20.37 2.54 2.87
CA LYS A 187 -20.28 1.84 4.16
C LYS A 187 -21.37 0.78 4.22
N ASP A 188 -21.10 -0.34 4.86
CA ASP A 188 -22.20 -1.21 5.30
C ASP A 188 -22.99 -0.54 6.44
N ASN A 189 -24.17 -1.08 6.75
CA ASN A 189 -25.04 -0.57 7.82
C ASN A 189 -24.43 -0.71 9.23
N LYS A 190 -23.29 -1.42 9.36
CA LYS A 190 -22.54 -1.61 10.62
C LYS A 190 -21.28 -0.73 10.68
N GLY A 191 -21.07 0.15 9.70
CA GLY A 191 -19.90 1.02 9.63
C GLY A 191 -18.58 0.32 9.29
N LYS A 192 -18.61 -0.96 8.89
CA LYS A 192 -17.47 -1.67 8.31
C LYS A 192 -17.37 -1.31 6.83
N LEU A 193 -16.14 -1.03 6.42
CA LEU A 193 -15.80 -0.68 5.03
C LEU A 193 -15.58 -1.90 4.14
N VAL A 194 -15.72 -3.12 4.69
CA VAL A 194 -15.62 -4.35 3.92
C VAL A 194 -16.94 -4.59 3.21
N THR A 195 -16.95 -4.38 1.91
CA THR A 195 -18.06 -4.74 1.03
C THR A 195 -17.97 -6.23 0.72
N GLU A 196 -19.10 -6.94 0.54
CA GLU A 196 -19.09 -8.38 0.17
C GLU A 196 -18.17 -8.70 -1.03
N GLY A 197 -17.99 -7.79 -1.99
CA GLY A 197 -17.03 -7.98 -3.10
C GLY A 197 -15.54 -7.85 -2.73
N GLN A 198 -15.22 -7.28 -1.56
CA GLN A 198 -13.87 -7.32 -0.98
C GLN A 198 -13.64 -8.60 -0.16
N GLU A 199 -14.70 -9.32 0.22
CA GLU A 199 -14.58 -10.66 0.81
C GLU A 199 -14.18 -11.71 -0.23
N GLU A 200 -14.35 -11.43 -1.52
CA GLU A 200 -13.86 -12.26 -2.64
C GLU A 200 -12.35 -12.07 -2.90
N ILE A 201 -11.73 -11.00 -2.38
CA ILE A 201 -10.28 -10.77 -2.47
C ILE A 201 -9.63 -11.39 -1.24
N PHE A 202 -8.85 -12.45 -1.47
CA PHE A 202 -8.07 -13.08 -0.41
C PHE A 202 -6.78 -12.30 -0.21
N PHE A 203 -6.76 -11.44 0.82
CA PHE A 203 -5.54 -10.79 1.30
C PHE A 203 -4.85 -11.70 2.32
N GLU A 204 -3.57 -11.99 2.12
CA GLU A 204 -2.76 -12.68 3.11
C GLU A 204 -2.32 -11.68 4.20
N GLU A 205 -2.73 -11.90 5.45
CA GLU A 205 -2.47 -10.96 6.57
C GLU A 205 -0.97 -10.72 6.83
N ASN A 206 -0.12 -11.67 6.43
CA ASN A 206 1.33 -11.60 6.58
C ASN A 206 2.04 -11.13 5.31
N ASP A 207 1.33 -10.86 4.22
CA ASP A 207 1.93 -10.34 3.02
C ASP A 207 2.11 -8.80 3.10
N PRO A 208 3.35 -8.30 2.97
CA PRO A 208 3.73 -6.89 2.96
C PRO A 208 2.91 -5.96 2.04
N VAL A 209 2.44 -6.48 0.92
CA VAL A 209 1.69 -5.76 -0.12
C VAL A 209 0.19 -5.84 0.16
N ASP A 210 -0.33 -7.04 0.39
CA ASP A 210 -1.75 -7.29 0.63
C ASP A 210 -2.26 -6.46 1.82
N ILE A 211 -1.46 -6.39 2.89
CA ILE A 211 -1.83 -5.62 4.09
C ILE A 211 -2.01 -4.13 3.78
N CYS A 212 -1.30 -3.58 2.79
CA CYS A 212 -1.46 -2.19 2.37
C CYS A 212 -2.80 -1.97 1.66
N PHE A 213 -3.15 -2.82 0.70
CA PHE A 213 -4.43 -2.75 -0.01
C PHE A 213 -5.60 -2.94 0.96
N TYR A 214 -5.54 -4.00 1.77
CA TYR A 214 -6.55 -4.30 2.77
C TYR A 214 -6.81 -3.11 3.68
N ILE A 215 -5.75 -2.52 4.26
CA ILE A 215 -5.91 -1.38 5.16
C ILE A 215 -6.54 -0.17 4.49
N GLN A 216 -6.17 0.12 3.25
CA GLN A 216 -6.71 1.30 2.57
C GLN A 216 -8.15 1.14 2.16
N LEU A 217 -8.58 -0.08 1.85
CA LEU A 217 -9.99 -0.42 1.63
C LEU A 217 -10.78 -0.40 2.95
N ALA A 218 -10.20 -0.90 4.04
CA ALA A 218 -10.87 -1.06 5.33
C ALA A 218 -10.87 0.21 6.21
N THR A 219 -10.07 1.23 5.88
CA THR A 219 -9.87 2.41 6.75
C THR A 219 -10.55 3.67 6.21
N ILE A 220 -11.26 4.39 7.10
CA ILE A 220 -11.77 5.74 6.80
C ILE A 220 -10.59 6.71 6.76
N GLY A 221 -10.29 7.23 5.58
CA GLY A 221 -9.31 8.28 5.29
C GLY A 221 -9.90 9.68 5.12
N GLN A 222 -9.06 10.61 4.64
CA GLN A 222 -9.43 12.01 4.46
C GLN A 222 -10.56 12.21 3.42
N LEU A 223 -10.55 11.40 2.37
CA LEU A 223 -11.48 11.55 1.25
C LEU A 223 -12.90 11.05 1.55
N ASN A 224 -13.03 10.10 2.48
CA ASN A 224 -14.28 9.38 2.79
C ASN A 224 -14.74 9.53 4.25
N GLU A 225 -14.10 10.40 5.04
CA GLU A 225 -14.61 10.76 6.36
C GLU A 225 -15.99 11.44 6.24
N ASN A 226 -16.84 11.16 7.23
CA ASN A 226 -18.11 11.87 7.38
C ASN A 226 -17.78 13.33 7.76
N TYR A 227 -17.77 14.20 6.76
CA TYR A 227 -17.40 15.59 6.92
C TYR A 227 -18.51 16.49 6.38
N ASN A 228 -19.17 17.20 7.30
CA ASN A 228 -20.23 18.14 6.97
C ASN A 228 -19.85 19.53 7.50
N PRO A 229 -19.05 20.31 6.76
CA PRO A 229 -18.70 21.66 7.18
C PRO A 229 -19.96 22.54 7.18
N PRO A 230 -20.12 23.42 8.17
CA PRO A 230 -21.32 24.27 8.28
C PRO A 230 -21.42 25.31 7.16
N THR A 231 -20.30 25.66 6.52
CA THR A 231 -20.24 26.61 5.40
C THR A 231 -19.16 26.21 4.39
N TYR A 232 -19.28 26.71 3.16
CA TYR A 232 -18.30 26.46 2.09
C TYR A 232 -16.89 26.97 2.42
N LYS A 233 -16.79 28.06 3.20
CA LYS A 233 -15.51 28.64 3.65
C LYS A 233 -14.79 27.79 4.70
N ASN A 234 -15.49 26.84 5.32
CA ASN A 234 -14.95 26.03 6.41
C ASN A 234 -14.44 24.65 5.96
N CYS A 235 -14.34 24.40 4.65
CA CYS A 235 -13.73 23.19 4.11
C CYS A 235 -12.21 23.20 4.36
N LYS A 236 -11.77 22.63 5.49
CA LYS A 236 -10.35 22.57 5.90
C LYS A 236 -9.62 21.35 5.32
N LYS A 237 -10.36 20.38 4.79
CA LYS A 237 -9.85 19.09 4.33
C LYS A 237 -10.36 18.79 2.93
N PHE A 238 -9.55 18.09 2.16
CA PHE A 238 -9.96 17.59 0.85
C PHE A 238 -10.85 16.36 1.03
N ASN A 239 -12.15 16.54 0.82
CA ASN A 239 -13.16 15.50 1.03
C ASN A 239 -14.04 15.35 -0.21
N ARG A 240 -14.31 14.10 -0.61
CA ARG A 240 -15.09 13.79 -1.83
C ARG A 240 -16.48 14.39 -1.77
N HIS A 241 -17.19 14.22 -0.64
CA HIS A 241 -18.57 14.68 -0.50
C HIS A 241 -18.65 16.20 -0.64
N THR A 242 -17.73 16.94 -0.03
CA THR A 242 -17.74 18.40 -0.14
C THR A 242 -17.41 18.87 -1.56
N VAL A 243 -16.51 18.19 -2.28
CA VAL A 243 -16.21 18.51 -3.69
C VAL A 243 -17.41 18.21 -4.60
N LEU A 244 -17.93 16.97 -4.56
CA LEU A 244 -18.97 16.54 -5.50
C LEU A 244 -20.32 17.21 -5.26
N HIS A 245 -20.60 17.68 -4.05
CA HIS A 245 -21.79 18.49 -3.75
C HIS A 245 -21.54 20.00 -3.85
N GLY A 246 -20.37 20.44 -4.33
CA GLY A 246 -20.06 21.87 -4.53
C GLY A 246 -19.97 22.68 -3.23
N LYS A 247 -19.81 22.03 -2.07
CA LYS A 247 -19.60 22.71 -0.78
C LYS A 247 -18.18 23.24 -0.65
N ASP A 248 -17.18 22.51 -1.13
CA ASP A 248 -15.82 23.02 -1.21
C ASP A 248 -15.64 23.69 -2.58
N ILE A 249 -15.23 24.95 -2.60
CA ILE A 249 -14.92 25.71 -3.82
C ILE A 249 -13.41 25.95 -3.98
N ASN A 250 -12.60 25.53 -2.99
CA ASN A 250 -11.15 25.74 -2.94
C ASN A 250 -10.39 24.41 -3.07
N TYR A 251 -11.05 23.35 -3.54
CA TYR A 251 -10.45 22.02 -3.71
C TYR A 251 -9.45 21.95 -4.87
N ALA A 252 -9.52 22.90 -5.80
CA ALA A 252 -8.74 22.94 -7.04
C ALA A 252 -7.24 23.20 -6.80
N LYS A 253 -6.54 22.17 -6.32
CA LYS A 253 -5.13 22.21 -5.96
C LYS A 253 -4.40 21.02 -6.59
N LYS A 254 -3.16 21.25 -7.02
CA LYS A 254 -2.28 20.21 -7.60
C LYS A 254 -2.25 18.93 -6.76
N ILE A 255 -1.96 19.06 -5.46
CA ILE A 255 -1.93 17.93 -4.52
C ILE A 255 -3.24 17.11 -4.52
N ASN A 256 -4.39 17.77 -4.59
CA ASN A 256 -5.68 17.08 -4.57
C ASN A 256 -5.93 16.33 -5.88
N SER A 257 -5.50 16.90 -7.01
CA SER A 257 -5.58 16.24 -8.31
C SER A 257 -4.64 15.03 -8.40
N ILE A 258 -3.41 15.13 -7.88
CA ILE A 258 -2.48 13.99 -7.80
C ILE A 258 -3.06 12.89 -6.89
N LYS A 259 -3.62 13.23 -5.72
CA LYS A 259 -4.30 12.26 -4.85
C LYS A 259 -5.40 11.48 -5.59
N CYS A 260 -6.18 12.17 -6.44
CA CYS A 260 -7.21 11.52 -7.24
C CYS A 260 -6.62 10.59 -8.31
N LEU A 261 -5.52 10.98 -8.95
CA LEU A 261 -4.82 10.13 -9.91
C LEU A 261 -4.23 8.89 -9.24
N VAL A 262 -3.59 9.04 -8.08
CA VAL A 262 -3.05 7.93 -7.28
C VAL A 262 -4.15 6.98 -6.82
N MET A 263 -5.32 7.51 -6.43
CA MET A 263 -6.49 6.69 -6.11
C MET A 263 -7.01 5.87 -7.29
N LEU A 264 -7.03 6.44 -8.50
CA LEU A 264 -7.38 5.68 -9.71
C LEU A 264 -6.32 4.60 -10.00
N ASN A 265 -5.04 4.93 -9.83
CA ASN A 265 -3.95 3.97 -10.02
C ASN A 265 -4.05 2.81 -9.03
N PHE A 266 -4.35 3.10 -7.76
CA PHE A 266 -4.60 2.09 -6.74
C PHE A 266 -5.69 1.08 -7.15
N LEU A 267 -6.80 1.54 -7.73
CA LEU A 267 -7.83 0.65 -8.24
C LEU A 267 -7.38 -0.15 -9.47
N ALA A 268 -6.52 0.44 -10.31
CA ALA A 268 -5.94 -0.27 -11.45
C ALA A 268 -4.98 -1.36 -10.99
N GLU A 269 -4.17 -1.11 -9.97
CA GLU A 269 -3.24 -2.06 -9.36
C GLU A 269 -3.96 -3.21 -8.65
N ILE A 270 -5.06 -2.93 -7.93
CA ILE A 270 -5.89 -4.01 -7.36
C ILE A 270 -6.42 -4.92 -8.47
N LYS A 271 -6.88 -4.34 -9.59
CA LYS A 271 -7.35 -5.14 -10.72
C LYS A 271 -6.21 -6.00 -11.29
N GLU A 272 -5.06 -5.39 -11.56
CA GLU A 272 -3.87 -6.05 -12.08
C GLU A 272 -3.41 -7.23 -11.20
N CYS A 273 -3.49 -7.10 -9.87
CA CYS A 273 -3.00 -8.13 -8.95
C CYS A 273 -4.01 -9.21 -8.57
N TYR A 274 -5.30 -8.88 -8.45
CA TYR A 274 -6.30 -9.80 -7.88
C TYR A 274 -7.43 -10.16 -8.84
N TYR A 275 -7.46 -9.55 -10.02
CA TYR A 275 -8.46 -9.80 -11.04
C TYR A 275 -7.74 -10.03 -12.38
N GLU A 276 -7.18 -11.24 -12.54
CA GLU A 276 -6.85 -11.74 -13.88
C GLU A 276 -8.12 -11.68 -14.75
N ASP A 277 -7.93 -11.38 -16.03
CA ASP A 277 -9.00 -11.28 -17.02
C ASP A 277 -9.97 -12.47 -16.90
N LYS A 278 -11.11 -12.27 -16.23
CA LYS A 278 -12.29 -13.12 -16.37
C LYS A 278 -12.85 -12.89 -17.77
N ASN A 279 -12.12 -13.34 -18.79
CA ASN A 279 -12.54 -13.42 -20.19
C ASN A 279 -12.31 -14.85 -20.69
#